data_AF-A0A3C0MCV0-F1
#
_entry.id   AF-A0A3C0MCV0-F1
#
_cell.length_a   1.000
_cell.length_b   1.000
_cell.length_c   1.000
_cell.angle_alpha   90.00
_cell.angle_beta   90.00
_cell.angle_gamma   90.00
#
_symmetry.space_group_name_H-M   'P 1'
#
loop_
_entity.id
_entity.type
_entity.pdbx_description
1 polymer ?
#
loop_
_entity_poly.entity_id
_entity_poly.type
_entity_poly.pdbx_seq_one_letter_code
_entity_poly.pdbx_strand_id
1 'polypeptide(L)'
;MKKQKKDTEQEALRDRVLAAARKAIGKRVADVRMREVAFPDGEPAIHVDVIISSFDPVKTGVPWDSELTFELLRILEESGDPRVPLIYYVDQAEWLSPVSK
;
A
#
# COMPACT_ATOMS: atom_id res chain seq x y z
N MET A 1 -6.42 -17.13 20.76
CA MET A 1 -5.63 -15.90 21.01
C MET A 1 -4.66 -15.51 19.88
N LYS A 2 -4.20 -16.43 19.01
CA LYS A 2 -3.27 -16.09 17.91
C LYS A 2 -3.88 -15.23 16.78
N LYS A 3 -5.18 -15.40 16.49
CA LYS A 3 -5.88 -14.68 15.41
C LYS A 3 -6.01 -13.18 15.69
N GLN A 4 -6.44 -12.84 16.90
CA GLN A 4 -6.64 -11.45 17.33
C GLN A 4 -5.36 -10.61 17.31
N LYS A 5 -4.21 -11.20 17.66
CA LYS A 5 -2.92 -10.50 17.60
C LYS A 5 -2.47 -10.22 16.16
N LYS A 6 -2.68 -11.18 15.24
CA LYS A 6 -2.34 -11.01 13.81
C LYS A 6 -3.19 -9.92 13.15
N ASP A 7 -4.48 -9.89 13.47
CA ASP A 7 -5.40 -8.87 12.94
C ASP A 7 -4.98 -7.45 13.40
N THR A 8 -4.57 -7.29 14.67
CA THR A 8 -4.09 -6.00 15.21
C THR A 8 -2.76 -5.55 14.60
N GLU A 9 -1.81 -6.45 14.37
CA GLU A 9 -0.52 -6.11 13.73
C GLU A 9 -0.70 -5.70 12.27
N GLN A 10 -1.62 -6.35 11.55
CA GLN A 10 -1.93 -6.03 10.16
C GLN A 10 -2.66 -4.69 10.02
N GLU A 11 -3.57 -4.39 10.95
CA GLU A 11 -4.26 -3.08 11.02
C GLU A 11 -3.27 -1.95 11.33
N ALA A 12 -2.37 -2.15 12.29
CA ALA A 12 -1.32 -1.18 12.61
C ALA A 12 -0.37 -0.93 11.43
N LEU A 13 0.03 -1.99 10.70
CA LEU A 13 0.84 -1.85 9.49
C LEU A 13 0.09 -1.06 8.40
N ARG A 14 -1.19 -1.38 8.15
CA ARG A 14 -2.03 -0.64 7.20
C ARG A 14 -2.08 0.84 7.53
N ASP A 15 -2.31 1.19 8.79
CA ASP A 15 -2.43 2.60 9.21
C ASP A 15 -1.13 3.38 9.01
N ARG A 16 0.02 2.74 9.28
CA ARG A 16 1.35 3.32 9.00
C ARG A 16 1.56 3.54 7.50
N VAL A 17 1.21 2.56 6.67
CA VAL A 17 1.29 2.65 5.20
C VAL A 17 0.36 3.73 4.66
N LEU A 18 -0.87 3.84 5.18
CA LEU A 18 -1.81 4.90 4.81
C LEU A 18 -1.28 6.29 5.16
N ALA A 19 -0.66 6.44 6.33
CA ALA A 19 -0.03 7.69 6.74
C ALA A 19 1.14 8.07 5.81
N ALA A 20 1.99 7.11 5.46
CA ALA A 20 3.09 7.29 4.50
C ALA A 20 2.57 7.69 3.11
N ALA A 21 1.55 7.00 2.60
CA ALA A 21 0.93 7.31 1.32
C ALA A 21 0.35 8.73 1.31
N ARG A 22 -0.36 9.13 2.38
CA ARG A 22 -0.89 10.49 2.51
C ARG A 22 0.20 11.56 2.63
N LYS A 23 1.35 11.23 3.22
CA LYS A 23 2.49 12.15 3.29
C LYS A 23 3.12 12.35 1.92
N ALA A 24 3.34 11.28 1.17
CA ALA A 24 3.98 11.31 -0.15
C ALA A 24 3.06 11.90 -1.25
N ILE A 25 1.78 11.54 -1.25
CA ILE A 25 0.84 11.82 -2.34
C ILE A 25 -0.19 12.91 -1.95
N GLY A 26 -0.36 13.16 -0.66
CA GLY A 26 -1.26 14.18 -0.14
C GLY A 26 -2.70 13.68 0.09
N LYS A 27 -3.62 14.65 0.21
CA LYS A 27 -5.05 14.43 0.55
C LYS A 27 -5.85 13.63 -0.48
N ARG A 28 -5.24 13.22 -1.59
CA ARG A 28 -5.89 12.43 -2.65
C ARG A 28 -5.93 10.94 -2.31
N VAL A 29 -5.08 10.48 -1.39
CA VAL A 29 -5.12 9.08 -0.92
C VAL A 29 -6.36 8.89 -0.07
N ALA A 30 -7.35 8.21 -0.64
CA ALA A 30 -8.59 7.84 0.02
C ALA A 30 -8.31 6.73 1.04
N ASP A 31 -7.63 5.68 0.60
CA ASP A 31 -7.38 4.48 1.39
C ASP A 31 -6.17 3.68 0.85
N VAL A 32 -5.74 2.67 1.59
CA VAL A 32 -4.79 1.64 1.14
C VAL A 32 -5.36 0.25 1.43
N ARG A 33 -5.13 -0.67 0.50
CA ARG A 33 -5.38 -2.11 0.70
C ARG A 33 -4.08 -2.86 0.62
N MET A 34 -3.92 -3.83 1.52
CA MET A 34 -2.74 -4.68 1.56
C MET A 34 -3.16 -6.14 1.44
N ARG A 35 -2.45 -6.90 0.61
CA ARG A 35 -2.60 -8.35 0.53
C ARG A 35 -1.25 -9.04 0.47
N GLU A 36 -1.13 -10.13 1.22
CA GLU A 36 0.02 -11.02 1.12
C GLU A 36 0.01 -11.71 -0.25
N VAL A 37 1.14 -11.67 -0.93
CA VAL A 37 1.38 -12.39 -2.18
C VAL A 37 2.76 -13.05 -2.12
N ALA A 38 3.08 -13.90 -3.09
CA ALA A 38 4.41 -14.47 -3.25
C ALA A 38 4.85 -14.30 -4.69
N PHE A 39 6.14 -14.06 -4.90
CA PHE A 39 6.74 -14.13 -6.22
C PHE A 39 6.76 -15.58 -6.74
N PRO A 40 6.96 -15.80 -8.06
CA PRO A 40 7.00 -17.15 -8.64
C PRO A 40 8.08 -18.07 -8.04
N ASP A 41 9.15 -17.50 -7.47
CA ASP A 41 10.23 -18.20 -6.77
C ASP A 41 9.92 -18.48 -5.28
N GLY A 42 8.77 -18.02 -4.78
CA GLY A 42 8.32 -18.21 -3.41
C GLY A 42 8.74 -17.09 -2.44
N GLU A 43 9.41 -16.03 -2.92
CA GLU A 43 9.73 -14.89 -2.05
C GLU A 43 8.45 -14.18 -1.56
N PRO A 44 8.32 -13.92 -0.25
CA PRO A 44 7.12 -13.29 0.29
C PRO A 44 7.07 -11.81 -0.09
N ALA A 45 5.90 -11.35 -0.50
CA ALA A 45 5.68 -9.96 -0.87
C ALA A 45 4.36 -9.42 -0.30
N ILE A 46 4.28 -8.10 -0.20
CA ILE A 46 3.07 -7.39 0.20
C ILE A 46 2.63 -6.48 -0.94
N HIS A 47 1.49 -6.80 -1.51
CA HIS A 47 0.86 -5.98 -2.54
C HIS A 47 0.07 -4.87 -1.86
N VAL A 48 0.36 -3.62 -2.23
CA VAL A 48 -0.21 -2.42 -1.64
C VAL A 48 -0.89 -1.60 -2.74
N ASP A 49 -2.22 -1.62 -2.72
CA ASP A 49 -3.04 -0.75 -3.56
C ASP A 49 -3.24 0.57 -2.83
N VAL A 50 -2.74 1.67 -3.40
CA VAL A 50 -2.98 3.03 -2.93
C VAL A 50 -4.15 3.61 -3.74
N ILE A 51 -5.28 3.82 -3.07
CA ILE A 51 -6.52 4.24 -3.70
C ILE A 51 -6.56 5.77 -3.75
N ILE A 52 -6.62 6.34 -4.95
CA ILE A 52 -6.53 7.79 -5.19
C ILE A 52 -7.87 8.32 -5.71
N SER A 53 -8.40 9.37 -5.07
CA SER A 53 -9.71 9.97 -5.37
C SER A 53 -9.77 10.79 -6.66
N SER A 54 -8.62 11.08 -7.27
CA SER A 54 -8.52 11.66 -8.62
C SER A 54 -7.09 11.45 -9.15
N PHE A 55 -6.94 10.55 -10.13
CA PHE A 55 -5.68 10.38 -10.84
C PHE A 55 -5.54 11.49 -11.91
N ASP A 56 -4.69 12.49 -11.66
CA ASP A 56 -4.30 13.49 -12.67
C ASP A 56 -2.85 13.23 -13.08
N PRO A 57 -2.61 12.42 -14.13
CA PRO A 57 -1.25 12.05 -14.57
C PRO A 57 -0.43 13.23 -15.09
N VAL A 58 -1.06 14.38 -15.38
CA VAL A 58 -0.41 15.56 -15.97
C VAL A 58 0.27 16.43 -14.90
N LYS A 59 -0.24 16.42 -13.65
CA LYS A 59 0.36 17.16 -12.53
C LYS A 59 1.42 16.38 -11.75
N THR A 60 1.66 15.13 -12.12
CA THR A 60 2.49 14.20 -11.35
C THR A 60 3.82 13.97 -12.05
N GLY A 61 4.56 15.06 -12.28
CA GLY A 61 5.98 15.01 -12.66
C GLY A 61 6.92 14.62 -11.51
N VAL A 62 6.39 13.99 -10.45
CA VAL A 62 7.15 13.47 -9.32
C VAL A 62 7.04 11.95 -9.37
N PRO A 63 8.14 11.20 -9.38
CA PRO A 63 8.09 9.74 -9.24
C PRO A 63 7.65 9.41 -7.81
N TRP A 64 6.33 9.37 -7.58
CA TRP A 64 5.71 8.98 -6.31
C TRP A 64 6.21 7.61 -5.82
N ASP A 65 6.63 6.78 -6.78
CA ASP A 65 7.18 5.46 -6.52
C ASP A 65 8.38 5.50 -5.59
N SER A 66 9.31 6.45 -5.71
CA SER A 66 10.57 6.33 -4.97
C SER A 66 10.39 6.63 -3.47
N GLU A 67 9.78 7.76 -3.11
CA GLU A 67 9.63 8.16 -1.69
C GLU A 67 8.70 7.20 -0.93
N LEU A 68 7.59 6.81 -1.54
CA LEU A 68 6.65 5.88 -0.90
C LEU A 68 7.27 4.47 -0.80
N THR A 69 7.97 3.99 -1.83
CA THR A 69 8.67 2.69 -1.76
C THR A 69 9.71 2.66 -0.65
N PHE A 70 10.56 3.69 -0.53
CA PHE A 70 11.55 3.75 0.55
C PHE A 70 10.90 3.79 1.93
N GLU A 71 9.81 4.53 2.10
CA GLU A 71 9.12 4.61 3.38
C GLU A 71 8.43 3.29 3.74
N LEU A 72 7.84 2.58 2.77
CA LEU A 72 7.29 1.24 3.01
C LEU A 72 8.37 0.23 3.36
N LEU A 73 9.49 0.24 2.64
CA LEU A 73 10.63 -0.63 2.96
C LEU A 73 11.08 -0.39 4.40
N ARG A 74 11.22 0.87 4.83
CA ARG A 74 11.57 1.23 6.21
C ARG A 74 10.54 0.73 7.22
N ILE A 75 9.25 0.91 6.94
CA ILE A 75 8.16 0.43 7.81
C ILE A 75 8.24 -1.08 8.01
N LEU A 76 8.46 -1.84 6.94
CA LEU A 76 8.55 -3.30 6.96
C LEU A 76 9.80 -3.75 7.73
N GLU A 77 10.96 -3.14 7.45
CA GLU A 77 12.23 -3.42 8.13
C GLU A 77 12.13 -3.17 9.65
N GLU A 78 11.54 -2.04 10.07
CA GLU A 78 11.29 -1.73 11.48
C GLU A 78 10.35 -2.72 12.19
N SER A 79 9.45 -3.34 11.43
CA SER A 79 8.55 -4.39 11.94
C SER A 79 9.15 -5.79 11.90
N GLY A 80 10.37 -5.95 11.36
CA GLY A 80 10.99 -7.26 11.13
C GLY A 80 10.25 -8.11 10.09
N ASP A 81 9.54 -7.44 9.17
CA ASP A 81 8.73 -8.06 8.15
C ASP A 81 9.57 -8.32 6.89
N PRO A 82 9.77 -9.59 6.48
CA PRO A 82 10.65 -9.92 5.36
C PRO A 82 10.00 -9.67 3.98
N ARG A 83 8.74 -9.23 3.94
CA ARG A 83 8.02 -9.06 2.68
C ARG A 83 8.56 -7.91 1.84
N VAL A 84 8.65 -8.10 0.53
CA VAL A 84 8.95 -7.03 -0.42
C VAL A 84 7.67 -6.25 -0.77
N PRO A 85 7.65 -4.90 -0.69
CA PRO A 85 6.48 -4.11 -1.07
C PRO A 85 6.33 -4.01 -2.59
N LEU A 86 5.11 -4.23 -3.08
CA LEU A 86 4.69 -3.99 -4.45
C LEU A 86 3.59 -2.92 -4.45
N ILE A 87 3.87 -1.74 -4.99
CA ILE A 87 3.00 -0.57 -4.88
C ILE A 87 2.25 -0.35 -6.19
N TYR A 88 0.94 -0.18 -6.11
CA TYR A 88 0.08 0.13 -7.23
C TYR A 88 -0.81 1.31 -6.91
N TYR A 89 -1.01 2.18 -7.89
CA TYR A 89 -1.96 3.30 -7.79
C TYR A 89 -3.25 2.89 -8.47
N VAL A 90 -4.34 2.92 -7.70
CA VAL A 90 -5.66 2.52 -8.18
C VAL A 90 -6.58 3.73 -8.15
N ASP A 91 -7.24 4.02 -9.26
CA ASP A 91 -8.24 5.08 -9.28
C ASP A 91 -9.45 4.68 -8.44
N GLN A 92 -9.95 5.61 -7.61
CA GLN A 92 -11.08 5.34 -6.72
C GLN A 92 -12.36 4.96 -7.50
N ALA A 93 -12.54 5.43 -8.74
CA ALA A 93 -13.66 5.03 -9.58
C ALA A 93 -13.56 3.55 -10.00
N GLU A 94 -12.36 3.06 -10.32
CA GLU A 94 -12.12 1.63 -10.58
C GLU A 94 -12.38 0.80 -9.32
N TRP A 95 -11.98 1.33 -8.16
CA TRP A 95 -12.20 0.70 -6.87
C TRP A 95 -13.68 0.57 -6.49
N LEU A 96 -14.50 1.59 -6.78
CA LEU A 96 -15.93 1.60 -6.52
C LEU A 96 -16.74 0.86 -7.59
N SER A 97 -16.10 0.48 -8.70
CA SER A 97 -16.79 -0.20 -9.80
C SER A 97 -17.18 -1.63 -9.36
N PRO A 98 -18.46 -2.02 -9.49
CA PRO A 98 -18.93 -3.35 -9.09
C PRO A 98 -18.45 -4.49 -10.01
N VAL A 99 -17.62 -4.19 -11.04
CA VAL A 99 -17.37 -5.07 -12.18
C VAL A 99 -16.10 -5.93 -12.05
N SER A 100 -15.28 -5.76 -11.01
CA SER A 100 -14.08 -6.58 -10.82
C SER A 100 -14.30 -7.63 -9.71
N LYS A 101 -15.03 -8.70 -10.04
CA LYS A 101 -15.00 -9.98 -9.33
C LYS A 101 -14.49 -11.07 -10.27
#